data_AF-A0AAV4DAC5-F1
#
_entry.id   AF-A0AAV4DAC5-F1
#
_cell.length_a   1.000
_cell.length_b   1.000
_cell.length_c   1.000
_cell.angle_alpha   90.00
_cell.angle_beta   90.00
_cell.angle_gamma   90.00
#
_symmetry.space_group_name_H-M   'P 1'
#
loop_
_entity.id
_entity.type
_entity.pdbx_description
1 polymer ?
#
loop_
_entity_poly.entity_id
_entity_poly.type
_entity_poly.pdbx_seq_one_letter_code
_entity_poly.pdbx_strand_id
1 'polypeptide(L)'
;MCELLTGNQGSINSIPVPDLYSSHEEADSRIILHCMYASQQPTTERVIVRSPDSDVFPLLLSFSDATGKPLIFDTGSGNKRRQLNIPDLAA
;
A
#
# COMPACT_ATOMS: atom_id res chain seq x y z
N MET A 1 7.09 -0.32 9.08
CA MET A 1 6.12 0.63 9.67
C MET A 1 5.09 0.94 8.60
N CYS A 2 3.85 0.48 8.75
CA CYS A 2 2.75 0.80 7.83
C CYS A 2 1.97 1.99 8.38
N GLU A 3 1.75 3.01 7.56
CA GLU A 3 0.99 4.21 7.93
C GLU A 3 -0.21 4.35 7.01
N LEU A 4 -1.38 4.64 7.56
CA LEU A 4 -2.55 5.06 6.79
C LEU A 4 -2.45 6.55 6.51
N LEU A 5 -2.38 6.94 5.24
CA LEU A 5 -2.37 8.35 4.83
C LEU A 5 -3.78 8.76 4.42
N THR A 6 -4.36 9.72 5.14
CA THR A 6 -5.64 10.34 4.78
C THR A 6 -5.39 11.76 4.28
N GLY A 7 -5.91 12.10 3.10
CA GLY A 7 -5.72 13.42 2.49
C GLY A 7 -6.99 14.26 2.58
N ASN A 8 -6.88 15.49 3.08
CA ASN A 8 -7.96 16.49 2.97
C ASN A 8 -7.36 17.84 2.56
N GLN A 9 -7.76 18.37 1.40
CA GLN A 9 -7.40 19.70 0.88
C GLN A 9 -5.92 20.11 1.03
N GLY A 10 -5.00 19.22 0.66
CA GLY A 10 -3.55 19.50 0.66
C GLY A 10 -2.81 19.18 1.97
N SER A 11 -3.51 18.73 3.01
CA SER A 11 -2.89 18.13 4.20
C SER A 11 -2.92 16.60 4.12
N ILE A 12 -1.79 15.96 4.43
CA ILE A 12 -1.67 14.51 4.56
C ILE A 12 -1.57 14.19 6.05
N ASN A 13 -2.58 13.51 6.60
CA ASN A 13 -2.53 12.99 7.96
C ASN A 13 -2.09 11.53 7.92
N SER A 14 -1.00 11.20 8.62
CA SER A 14 -0.60 9.80 8.87
C SER A 14 -1.23 9.33 10.18
N ILE A 15 -1.94 8.20 10.12
CA ILE A 15 -2.51 7.54 11.28
C ILE A 15 -1.73 6.23 11.48
N PRO A 16 -1.12 6.01 12.65
CA PRO A 16 -0.49 4.73 12.96
C PRO A 16 -1.56 3.64 12.97
N VAL A 17 -1.31 2.57 12.22
CA VAL A 17 -2.20 1.41 12.13
C VAL A 17 -1.95 0.53 13.36
N PRO A 18 -2.99 -0.02 14.01
CA PRO A 18 -2.80 -1.00 15.07
C PRO A 18 -1.99 -2.21 14.55
N ASP A 19 -1.20 -2.82 15.43
CA ASP A 19 -0.43 -4.00 15.09
C ASP A 19 -1.38 -5.13 14.63
N LEU A 20 -1.26 -5.53 13.38
CA LEU A 20 -2.01 -6.64 12.82
C LEU A 20 -1.26 -7.94 13.12
N TYR A 21 -1.94 -8.90 13.73
CA TYR A 21 -1.37 -10.22 13.95
C TYR A 21 -1.32 -11.00 12.63
N SER A 22 -0.18 -11.64 12.38
CA SER A 22 0.03 -12.50 11.22
C SER A 22 0.97 -13.65 11.57
N SER A 23 0.66 -14.85 11.09
CA SER A 23 1.55 -16.01 11.16
C SER A 23 2.53 -16.08 9.97
N HIS A 24 2.51 -15.08 9.07
CA HIS A 24 3.42 -15.02 7.93
C HIS A 24 4.83 -14.64 8.42
N GLU A 25 5.82 -15.50 8.19
CA GLU A 25 7.22 -15.27 8.58
C GLU A 25 7.86 -14.09 7.84
N GLU A 26 7.58 -13.96 6.55
CA GLU A 26 8.22 -12.97 5.67
C GLU A 26 7.59 -11.58 5.78
N ALA A 27 8.41 -10.53 5.85
CA ALA A 27 7.94 -9.16 6.02
C ALA A 27 7.14 -8.66 4.81
N ASP A 28 7.47 -9.17 3.63
CA ASP A 28 6.97 -8.65 2.37
C ASP A 28 5.53 -9.12 2.12
N SER A 29 5.19 -10.32 2.58
CA SER A 29 3.80 -10.82 2.56
C SER A 29 2.92 -10.18 3.64
N ARG A 30 3.49 -9.65 4.74
CA ARG A 30 2.71 -8.86 5.72
C ARG A 30 2.17 -7.56 5.14
N ILE A 31 2.79 -7.01 4.09
CA ILE A 31 2.30 -5.78 3.42
C ILE A 31 0.89 -5.98 2.84
N ILE A 32 0.58 -7.20 2.40
CA ILE A 32 -0.72 -7.56 1.83
C ILE A 32 -1.80 -7.42 2.89
N LEU A 33 -1.55 -7.95 4.10
CA LEU A 33 -2.49 -7.86 5.22
C LEU A 33 -2.81 -6.41 5.58
N HIS A 34 -1.80 -5.55 5.62
CA HIS A 34 -1.98 -4.12 5.86
C HIS A 34 -2.74 -3.43 4.73
N CYS A 35 -2.47 -3.77 3.47
CA CYS A 35 -3.21 -3.22 2.32
C CYS A 35 -4.69 -3.61 2.37
N MET A 36 -4.99 -4.87 2.67
CA MET A 36 -6.36 -5.37 2.81
C MET A 36 -7.09 -4.65 3.94
N TYR A 37 -6.47 -4.57 5.12
CA TYR A 37 -7.05 -3.83 6.25
C TYR A 37 -7.30 -2.36 5.92
N ALA A 38 -6.34 -1.70 5.27
CA ALA A 38 -6.45 -0.30 4.85
C ALA A 38 -7.60 -0.09 3.87
N SER A 39 -7.73 -0.98 2.87
CA SER A 39 -8.75 -0.90 1.83
C SER A 39 -10.18 -1.04 2.37
N GLN A 40 -10.35 -1.77 3.48
CA GLN A 40 -11.63 -1.98 4.15
C GLN A 40 -12.05 -0.81 5.05
N GLN A 41 -11.17 0.16 5.32
CA GLN A 41 -11.56 1.31 6.12
C GLN A 41 -12.53 2.21 5.33
N PRO A 42 -13.66 2.65 5.92
CA PRO A 42 -14.67 3.45 5.22
C PRO A 42 -14.14 4.75 4.62
N THR A 43 -13.11 5.32 5.26
CA THR A 43 -12.49 6.60 4.86
C THR A 43 -11.34 6.43 3.86
N THR A 44 -10.97 5.20 3.51
CA THR A 44 -9.88 4.96 2.56
C THR A 44 -10.39 5.09 1.13
N GLU A 45 -9.88 6.10 0.43
CA GLU A 45 -10.13 6.29 -1.00
C GLU A 45 -9.13 5.52 -1.88
N ARG A 46 -7.89 5.35 -1.42
CA ARG A 46 -6.80 4.65 -2.11
C ARG A 46 -5.79 4.10 -1.13
N VAL A 47 -5.10 3.03 -1.52
CA VAL A 47 -4.01 2.42 -0.77
C VAL A 47 -2.69 2.77 -1.44
N ILE A 48 -1.73 3.31 -0.69
CA ILE A 48 -0.39 3.64 -1.19
C ILE A 48 0.62 2.80 -0.45
N VAL A 49 1.33 1.95 -1.16
CA VAL A 49 2.42 1.14 -0.62
C VAL A 49 3.73 1.83 -0.95
N ARG A 50 4.44 2.29 0.09
CA ARG A 50 5.77 2.87 -0.06
C ARG A 50 6.82 1.84 0.32
N SER A 51 7.58 1.36 -0.65
CA SER A 51 8.73 0.49 -0.41
C SER A 51 9.87 0.78 -1.38
N PRO A 52 11.12 0.85 -0.90
CA PRO A 52 12.29 0.83 -1.77
C PRO A 52 12.56 -0.58 -2.34
N ASP A 53 11.93 -1.61 -1.77
CA ASP A 53 12.12 -3.00 -2.15
C ASP A 53 11.33 -3.34 -3.41
N SER A 54 12.01 -3.91 -4.41
CA SER A 54 11.39 -4.35 -5.65
C SER A 54 10.58 -5.62 -5.51
N ASP A 55 10.87 -6.46 -4.51
CA ASP A 55 10.22 -7.77 -4.33
C ASP A 55 8.76 -7.62 -3.86
N VAL A 56 8.44 -6.44 -3.32
CA VAL A 56 7.06 -6.02 -3.04
C VAL A 56 6.24 -5.84 -4.33
N PHE A 57 6.84 -5.40 -5.44
CA PHE A 57 6.08 -5.06 -6.64
C PHE A 57 5.32 -6.25 -7.27
N PRO A 58 5.95 -7.42 -7.49
CA PRO A 58 5.24 -8.63 -7.92
C PRO A 58 4.12 -9.05 -6.96
N LEU A 59 4.33 -8.89 -5.65
CA LEU A 59 3.29 -9.14 -4.66
C LEU A 59 2.11 -8.21 -4.92
N LEU A 60 2.31 -6.88 -5.01
CA LEU A 60 1.24 -5.91 -5.28
C LEU A 60 0.43 -6.24 -6.53
N LEU A 61 1.09 -6.63 -7.62
CA LEU A 61 0.42 -7.04 -8.86
C LEU A 61 -0.52 -8.23 -8.60
N SER A 62 -0.04 -9.26 -7.90
CA SER A 62 -0.78 -10.50 -7.65
C SER A 62 -2.06 -10.35 -6.80
N PHE A 63 -2.15 -9.30 -5.97
CA PHE A 63 -3.31 -9.09 -5.09
C PHE A 63 -4.07 -7.79 -5.38
N SER A 64 -3.70 -7.06 -6.43
CA SER A 64 -4.27 -5.74 -6.74
C SER A 64 -5.80 -5.74 -6.78
N ASP A 65 -6.39 -6.74 -7.42
CA ASP A 65 -7.85 -6.94 -7.50
C ASP A 65 -8.52 -7.17 -6.14
N ALA A 66 -7.83 -7.81 -5.20
CA ALA A 66 -8.40 -8.16 -3.90
C ALA A 66 -8.66 -6.93 -3.02
N THR A 67 -7.96 -5.82 -3.26
CA THR A 67 -8.11 -4.61 -2.45
C THR A 67 -9.41 -3.85 -2.73
N GLY A 68 -10.03 -4.00 -3.91
CA GLY A 68 -11.25 -3.29 -4.28
C GLY A 68 -11.14 -1.75 -4.26
N LYS A 69 -9.91 -1.22 -4.12
CA LYS A 69 -9.57 0.20 -4.04
C LYS A 69 -8.35 0.46 -4.92
N PRO A 70 -8.16 1.69 -5.44
CA PRO A 70 -6.95 2.04 -6.17
C PRO A 70 -5.69 1.74 -5.34
N LEU A 71 -4.79 0.92 -5.88
CA LEU A 71 -3.53 0.52 -5.26
C LEU A 71 -2.37 1.18 -5.99
N ILE A 72 -1.61 2.01 -5.28
CA ILE A 72 -0.48 2.75 -5.82
C ILE A 72 0.80 2.24 -5.18
N PHE A 73 1.79 1.88 -5.99
CA PHE A 73 3.13 1.59 -5.53
C PHE A 73 4.01 2.83 -5.66
N ASP A 74 4.51 3.30 -4.53
CA ASP A 74 5.38 4.45 -4.43
C ASP A 74 6.81 3.98 -4.11
N THR A 75 7.69 4.06 -5.11
CA THR A 75 9.04 3.49 -5.06
C THR A 75 10.10 4.47 -5.57
N GLY A 76 11.37 4.15 -5.32
CA GLY A 76 12.51 5.01 -5.60
C GLY A 76 12.77 6.06 -4.50
N SER A 77 13.80 6.87 -4.69
CA SER A 77 14.25 7.85 -3.69
C SER A 77 14.58 9.21 -4.31
N GLY A 78 14.40 10.28 -3.53
CA GLY A 78 14.67 11.66 -3.94
C GLY A 78 13.97 12.03 -5.24
N ASN A 79 14.74 12.57 -6.20
CA ASN A 79 14.22 13.01 -7.50
C ASN A 79 13.87 11.85 -8.46
N LYS A 80 14.14 10.60 -8.08
CA LYS A 80 13.83 9.39 -8.88
C LYS A 80 12.62 8.63 -8.35
N ARG A 81 11.85 9.26 -7.46
CA ARG A 81 10.63 8.69 -6.90
C ARG A 81 9.54 8.57 -7.96
N ARG A 82 8.84 7.45 -7.98
CA ARG A 82 7.79 7.13 -8.96
C ARG A 82 6.57 6.59 -8.23
N GLN A 83 5.40 6.91 -8.77
CA GLN A 83 4.14 6.33 -8.35
C GLN A 83 3.58 5.52 -9.52
N LEU A 84 3.37 4.24 -9.28
CA LEU A 84 2.86 3.30 -10.26
C LEU A 84 1.43 2.90 -9.84
N ASN A 85 0.47 3.05 -10.74
CA ASN A 85 -0.87 2.51 -10.51
C ASN A 85 -0.84 1.01 -10.78
N ILE A 86 -0.99 0.18 -9.75
CA ILE A 86 -0.79 -1.27 -9.85
C ILE A 86 -1.88 -1.95 -10.69
N PRO A 87 -3.19 -1.66 -10.49
CA PRO A 87 -4.24 -2.22 -11.32
C PRO A 87 -4.05 -2.00 -12.84
N ASP A 88 -3.53 -0.84 -13.24
CA ASP A 88 -3.28 -0.54 -14.66
C ASP A 88 -2.14 -1.39 -15.25
N LEU A 89 -1.26 -1.93 -14.40
CA LEU A 89 -0.09 -2.74 -14.79
C LEU A 89 -0.32 -4.24 -14.65
N ALA A 90 -1.38 -4.65 -13.94
CA ALA A 90 -1.76 -6.04 -13.74
C ALA A 90 -2.65 -6.60 -14.87
N ALA A 91 -3.07 -5.74 -15.80
CA ALA A 91 -3.98 -6.05 -16.92
C ALA A 91 -3.30 -6.75 -18.11
#